data_AF-A0A1J4SMT2-F1
#
_entry.id   AF-A0A1J4SMT2-F1
#
_cell.length_a   1.000
_cell.length_b   1.000
_cell.length_c   1.000
_cell.angle_alpha   90.00
_cell.angle_beta   90.00
_cell.angle_gamma   90.00
#
_symmetry.space_group_name_H-M   'P 1'
#
loop_
_entity.id
_entity.type
_entity.pdbx_description
1 polymer ?
#
loop_
_entity_poly.entity_id
_entity_poly.type
_entity_poly.pdbx_seq_one_letter_code
_entity_poly.pdbx_strand_id
1 'polypeptide(L)' 'MSIPAKNKPQWTDIVTGKKTYDLKFLAAKILLGRLVRTVAASPTPGNVHDAVEQLHALYEKNSASPAVQEDLKIIFG' A
#
# COMPACT_ATOMS: atom_id res chain seq x y z
N MET A 1 0.35 -12.58 -9.84
CA MET A 1 0.10 -11.21 -10.33
C MET A 1 1.38 -10.41 -10.24
N SER A 2 1.67 -9.62 -11.27
CA SER A 2 2.74 -8.63 -11.23
C SER A 2 2.33 -7.44 -10.36
N ILE A 3 3.29 -6.80 -9.71
CA ILE A 3 3.01 -5.61 -8.90
C ILE A 3 2.48 -4.49 -9.81
N PRO A 4 1.29 -3.92 -9.55
CA PRO A 4 0.75 -2.83 -10.36
C PRO A 4 1.61 -1.56 -10.30
N ALA A 5 1.56 -0.76 -11.36
CA ALA A 5 2.26 0.52 -11.42
C ALA A 5 1.84 1.48 -10.29
N LYS A 6 2.80 2.25 -9.78
CA LYS A 6 2.64 3.19 -8.65
C LYS A 6 1.65 4.34 -8.93
N ASN A 7 1.40 4.64 -10.20
CA ASN A 7 0.46 5.67 -10.62
C ASN A 7 -1.02 5.28 -10.51
N LYS A 8 -1.33 4.03 -10.12
CA LYS A 8 -2.70 3.61 -9.91
C LYS A 8 -3.32 4.30 -8.69
N PRO A 9 -4.54 4.84 -8.79
CA PRO A 9 -5.18 5.60 -7.71
C PRO A 9 -5.40 4.78 -6.44
N GLN A 10 -5.56 3.46 -6.55
CA GLN A 10 -5.72 2.58 -5.38
C GLN A 10 -4.54 2.64 -4.41
N TRP A 11 -3.32 2.86 -4.91
CA TRP A 11 -2.14 3.05 -4.05
C TRP A 11 -2.28 4.30 -3.19
N THR A 12 -2.76 5.40 -3.77
CA THR A 12 -3.03 6.63 -3.03
C THR A 12 -4.19 6.45 -2.06
N ASP A 13 -5.29 5.83 -2.50
CA ASP A 13 -6.48 5.63 -1.64
C ASP A 13 -6.16 4.76 -0.41
N ILE A 14 -5.27 3.76 -0.53
CA ILE A 14 -4.89 2.91 0.61
C ILE A 14 -3.93 3.62 1.58
N VAL A 15 -2.92 4.34 1.09
CA VAL A 15 -1.95 5.03 1.96
C VAL A 15 -2.51 6.29 2.61
N THR A 16 -3.56 6.88 2.03
CA THR A 16 -4.32 7.98 2.65
C THR A 16 -5.40 7.49 3.62
N GLY A 17 -5.65 6.18 3.66
CA GLY A 17 -6.72 5.60 4.47
C GLY A 17 -8.13 5.89 3.94
N LYS A 18 -8.26 6.48 2.75
CA LYS A 18 -9.56 6.73 2.10
C LYS A 18 -10.29 5.43 1.77
N LYS A 19 -9.54 4.36 1.48
CA LYS A 19 -10.08 3.01 1.31
C LYS A 19 -9.25 2.02 2.10
N THR A 20 -9.92 1.22 2.92
CA THR A 20 -9.31 0.14 3.70
C THR A 20 -9.65 -1.21 3.08
N TYR A 21 -8.70 -2.15 3.20
CA TYR A 21 -8.81 -3.51 2.69
C TYR A 21 -8.40 -4.48 3.80
N ASP A 22 -9.05 -5.64 3.89
CA ASP A 22 -8.59 -6.72 4.79
C ASP A 22 -7.41 -7.44 4.16
N LEU A 23 -6.22 -6.88 4.35
CA LEU A 23 -4.98 -7.47 3.89
C LEU A 23 -4.72 -8.81 4.59
N LYS A 24 -3.99 -9.71 3.95
CA LYS A 24 -3.47 -10.95 4.54
C LYS A 24 -2.00 -10.79 4.90
N PHE A 25 -1.25 -9.90 4.25
CA PHE A 25 0.16 -9.70 4.57
C PHE A 25 0.36 -8.81 5.81
N LEU A 26 0.86 -9.39 6.91
CA LEU A 26 1.04 -8.69 8.19
C LEU A 26 1.97 -7.49 8.08
N ALA A 27 3.08 -7.60 7.35
CA ALA A 27 4.02 -6.48 7.19
C ALA A 27 3.35 -5.29 6.48
N ALA A 28 2.46 -5.55 5.52
CA ALA A 28 1.68 -4.50 4.87
C ALA A 28 0.70 -3.83 5.85
N LYS A 29 0.01 -4.60 6.72
CA LYS A 29 -0.87 -4.02 7.76
C LYS A 29 -0.13 -3.07 8.69
N ILE A 30 1.03 -3.51 9.20
CA ILE A 30 1.85 -2.72 10.12
C ILE A 30 2.37 -1.46 9.42
N LEU A 31 2.92 -1.61 8.21
CA LEU A 31 3.44 -0.49 7.43
C LEU A 31 2.34 0.52 7.09
N LEU A 32 1.19 0.07 6.60
CA LEU A 32 0.06 0.95 6.28
C LEU A 32 -0.46 1.69 7.50
N GLY A 33 -0.58 1.04 8.65
CA GLY A 33 -0.98 1.71 9.89
C GLY A 33 -0.07 2.89 10.24
N ARG A 34 1.24 2.75 10.00
CA ARG A 34 2.21 3.85 10.15
C ARG A 34 2.03 4.92 9.06
N LEU A 35 2.01 4.50 7.78
CA LEU A 35 1.94 5.41 6.63
C LEU A 35 0.68 6.27 6.65
N VAL A 36 -0.49 5.66 6.92
CA VAL A 36 -1.77 6.38 7.00
C VAL A 36 -1.73 7.45 8.09
N ARG A 37 -1.13 7.16 9.26
CA ARG A 37 -0.97 8.16 10.32
C ARG A 37 -0.02 9.29 9.91
N THR A 38 1.11 8.96 9.27
CA THR A 38 2.06 9.96 8.77
C THR A 38 1.42 10.89 7.74
N VAL A 39 0.69 10.32 6.78
CA VAL A 39 -0.02 11.07 5.75
C VAL A 39 -1.17 11.87 6.35
N ALA A 40 -1.93 11.32 7.30
CA ALA A 40 -3.01 12.03 7.97
C ALA A 40 -2.51 13.22 8.83
N ALA A 41 -1.34 13.09 9.45
CA ALA A 41 -0.72 14.18 10.21
C ALA A 41 -0.27 15.34 9.31
N SER A 42 0.20 15.03 8.09
CA SER A 42 0.67 16.00 7.11
C SER A 42 0.32 15.55 5.68
N PRO A 43 -0.87 15.88 5.16
CA PRO A 43 -1.38 15.37 3.88
C PRO A 43 -0.81 16.16 2.70
N THR A 44 0.52 16.18 2.56
CA THR A 44 1.19 16.79 1.42
C THR A 44 1.37 15.78 0.28
N PRO A 45 1.40 16.22 -0.99
CA PRO A 45 1.64 15.33 -2.12
C PRO A 45 2.95 14.52 -2.01
N GLY A 46 3.99 15.10 -1.40
CA GLY A 46 5.26 14.43 -1.14
C GLY A 46 5.12 13.25 -0.17
N ASN A 47 4.44 13.45 0.96
CA ASN A 47 4.24 12.38 1.94
C ASN A 47 3.39 11.22 1.39
N VAL A 48 2.39 11.54 0.58
CA VAL A 48 1.58 10.53 -0.12
C VAL A 48 2.44 9.75 -1.10
N HIS A 49 3.27 10.43 -1.89
CA HIS A 49 4.18 9.79 -2.83
C HIS A 49 5.16 8.85 -2.11
N ASP A 50 5.82 9.33 -1.05
CA ASP A 50 6.75 8.54 -0.24
C ASP A 50 6.08 7.33 0.42
N ALA A 51 4.81 7.46 0.81
CA ALA A 51 4.04 6.35 1.35
C ALA A 51 3.72 5.30 0.28
N VAL A 52 3.34 5.72 -0.94
CA VAL A 52 3.14 4.80 -2.07
C VAL A 52 4.44 4.07 -2.41
N GLU A 53 5.56 4.79 -2.48
CA GLU A 53 6.89 4.23 -2.75
C GLU A 53 7.26 3.14 -1.72
N GLN A 54 7.09 3.42 -0.43
CA GLN A 54 7.38 2.45 0.64
C GLN A 54 6.50 1.20 0.57
N LEU A 55 5.20 1.37 0.36
CA LEU A 55 4.27 0.24 0.28
C LEU A 55 4.52 -0.61 -0.97
N HIS A 56 4.76 0.04 -2.12
CA HIS A 56 5.07 -0.64 -3.37
C HIS A 56 6.37 -1.42 -3.25
N ALA A 57 7.44 -0.82 -2.72
CA ALA A 57 8.71 -1.49 -2.50
C ALA A 57 8.59 -2.69 -1.54
N LEU A 58 7.73 -2.60 -0.52
CA LEU A 58 7.44 -3.73 0.35
C LEU A 58 6.82 -4.90 -0.43
N TYR A 59 5.82 -4.63 -1.26
CA TYR A 59 5.18 -5.65 -2.09
C TYR A 59 6.11 -6.22 -3.16
N GLU A 60 6.96 -5.40 -3.77
CA GLU A 60 7.95 -5.83 -4.76
C GLU A 60 8.98 -6.80 -4.15
N LYS A 61 9.55 -6.42 -3.00
CA LYS A 61 10.51 -7.26 -2.25
C LYS A 61 9.91 -8.60 -1.81
N ASN A 62 8.59 -8.64 -1.58
CA ASN A 62 7.88 -9.81 -1.09
C ASN A 62 6.96 -10.43 -2.15
N SER A 63 7.20 -10.14 -3.44
CA SER A 63 6.31 -10.54 -4.54
C SER A 63 6.11 -12.05 -4.66
N ALA A 64 7.07 -12.86 -4.19
CA ALA A 64 6.97 -14.32 -4.14
C ALA A 64 6.00 -14.85 -3.05
N SER A 65 5.58 -14.01 -2.10
CA SER A 65 4.69 -14.42 -1.00
C SER A 65 3.24 -14.56 -1.48
N PRO A 66 2.56 -15.70 -1.19
CA PRO A 66 1.13 -15.86 -1.51
C PRO A 66 0.24 -14.78 -0.89
N ALA A 67 0.54 -14.35 0.34
CA ALA A 67 -0.23 -13.31 1.02
C ALA A 67 -0.14 -11.95 0.31
N VAL A 68 1.01 -11.64 -0.30
CA VAL A 68 1.17 -10.45 -1.14
C VAL A 68 0.31 -10.55 -2.39
N GLN A 69 0.25 -11.73 -3.00
CA GLN A 69 -0.57 -11.96 -4.19
C GLN A 69 -2.06 -11.82 -3.88
N GLU A 70 -2.51 -12.31 -2.72
CA GLU A 70 -3.88 -12.10 -2.23
C GLU A 70 -4.18 -10.62 -1.98
N ASP A 71 -3.29 -9.90 -1.30
CA ASP A 71 -3.43 -8.46 -1.07
C ASP A 71 -3.61 -7.70 -2.38
N LEU A 72 -2.75 -7.96 -3.37
CA LEU A 72 -2.81 -7.30 -4.66
C LEU A 72 -4.13 -7.61 -5.38
N LYS A 73 -4.65 -8.82 -5.25
CA LYS A 73 -5.96 -9.19 -5.79
C LYS A 73 -7.10 -8.47 -5.05
N ILE A 74 -7.00 -8.28 -3.74
CA ILE A 74 -8.01 -7.55 -2.95
C ILE A 74 -8.01 -6.05 -3.29
N ILE A 75 -6.83 -5.47 -3.53
CA ILE A 75 -6.68 -4.03 -3.79
C ILE A 75 -6.99 -3.67 -5.25
N PHE A 76 -6.60 -4.54 -6.20
CA PHE A 76 -6.61 -4.24 -7.64
C PHE A 76 -7.43 -5.19 -8.51
N GLY A 77 -7.98 -6.26 -7.94
CA GLY A 77 -8.85 -7.21 -8.62
C GLY A 77 -10.31 -6.78 -8.69
#